data_AF-R0FYX6-F1
#
_entry.id   AF-R0FYX6-F1
#
_cell.length_a   1.000
_cell.length_b   1.000
_cell.length_c   1.000
_cell.angle_alpha   90.00
_cell.angle_beta   90.00
_cell.angle_gamma   90.00
#
_symmetry.space_group_name_H-M   'P 1'
#
loop_
_entity.id
_entity.type
_entity.pdbx_description
1 polymer ?
#
loop_
_entity_poly.entity_id
_entity_poly.type
_entity_poly.pdbx_seq_one_letter_code
_entity_poly.pdbx_strand_id
1 'polypeptide(L)'
;MGSETEKHKQANKEEEEEIVCLESFFINDDYQLTKFTFGSHVLELYCLQSASTDFDLTGQLVWPGAMLMNGYLSGNAEILQGCSILELGSGVGITGVLCSKFCRKVIFTDHNDEVLKILKKNIELHGHSCGPNPSAELEAAKLEWGNSDHLGEILQKHNDGFDLILGADIYILMFANNFFSST
;
A
#
# COMPACT_ATOMS: atom_id res chain seq x y z
N MET A 1 46.27 18.74 -10.17
CA MET A 1 45.48 17.57 -10.64
C MET A 1 44.32 17.18 -9.71
N GLY A 2 44.05 17.91 -8.60
CA GLY A 2 42.92 17.58 -7.69
C GLY A 2 41.67 18.46 -7.84
N SER A 3 41.66 19.46 -8.74
CA SER A 3 40.60 20.48 -8.79
C SER A 3 39.45 20.20 -9.76
N GLU A 4 39.63 19.27 -10.70
CA GLU A 4 38.59 18.93 -11.69
C GLU A 4 37.68 17.81 -11.18
N THR A 5 38.23 16.87 -10.40
CA THR A 5 37.51 15.73 -9.83
C THR A 5 36.54 16.12 -8.71
N GLU A 6 36.85 17.16 -7.93
CA GLU A 6 35.94 17.69 -6.91
C GLU A 6 34.78 18.47 -7.53
N LYS A 7 35.02 19.21 -8.62
CA LYS A 7 33.98 19.93 -9.36
C LYS A 7 32.97 18.98 -10.02
N HIS A 8 33.43 17.85 -10.56
CA HIS A 8 32.54 16.83 -11.11
C HIS A 8 31.68 16.14 -10.05
N LYS A 9 32.23 15.88 -8.85
CA LYS A 9 31.44 15.32 -7.74
C LYS A 9 30.39 16.30 -7.21
N GLN A 10 30.72 17.59 -7.19
CA GLN A 10 29.79 18.62 -6.75
C GLN A 10 28.64 18.81 -7.76
N ALA A 11 28.97 18.84 -9.05
CA ALA A 11 27.97 18.94 -10.13
C ALA A 11 27.02 17.73 -10.18
N ASN A 12 27.54 16.50 -10.06
CA ASN A 12 26.68 15.31 -10.00
C ASN A 12 25.75 15.32 -8.79
N LYS A 13 26.20 15.85 -7.65
CA LYS A 13 25.39 15.92 -6.43
C LYS A 13 24.31 17.00 -6.54
N GLU A 14 24.62 18.13 -7.18
CA GLU A 14 23.65 19.18 -7.47
C GLU A 14 22.61 18.73 -8.51
N GLU A 15 23.02 17.97 -9.54
CA GLU A 15 22.10 17.35 -10.50
C GLU A 15 21.22 16.28 -9.85
N GLU A 16 21.76 15.42 -8.98
CA GLU A 16 20.97 14.47 -8.20
C GLU A 16 19.99 15.17 -7.25
N GLU A 17 20.40 16.24 -6.57
CA GLU A 17 19.53 17.04 -5.71
C GLU A 17 18.45 17.81 -6.50
N GLU A 18 18.76 18.32 -7.70
CA GLU A 18 17.78 18.92 -8.61
C GLU A 18 16.77 17.88 -9.13
N ILE A 19 17.23 16.68 -9.52
CA ILE A 19 16.37 15.58 -9.97
C ILE A 19 15.44 15.13 -8.83
N VAL A 20 15.96 14.96 -7.61
CA VAL A 20 15.16 14.61 -6.42
C VAL A 20 14.15 15.71 -6.07
N CYS A 21 14.52 16.99 -6.22
CA CYS A 21 13.59 18.11 -6.06
C CYS A 21 12.51 18.14 -7.15
N LEU A 22 12.84 17.78 -8.39
CA LEU A 22 11.91 17.68 -9.51
C LEU A 22 10.93 16.53 -9.33
N GLU A 23 11.37 15.37 -8.85
CA GLU A 23 10.48 14.25 -8.53
C GLU A 23 9.47 14.63 -7.44
N SER A 24 9.92 15.38 -6.43
CA SER A 24 9.06 15.91 -5.36
C SER A 24 7.99 16.91 -5.86
N PHE A 25 8.24 17.58 -6.98
CA PHE A 25 7.28 18.52 -7.60
C PHE A 25 6.11 17.83 -8.33
N PHE A 26 6.23 16.53 -8.65
CA PHE A 26 5.19 15.76 -9.35
C PHE A 26 4.44 14.79 -8.42
N ILE A 27 4.85 14.65 -7.16
CA ILE A 27 4.15 13.81 -6.19
C ILE A 27 2.95 14.60 -5.66
N ASN A 28 1.75 14.11 -5.96
CA ASN A 28 0.52 14.65 -5.40
C ASN A 28 0.29 14.05 -4.00
N ASP A 29 0.46 14.85 -2.97
CA ASP A 29 0.22 14.48 -1.57
C ASP A 29 -1.04 15.14 -0.97
N ASP A 30 -1.92 15.71 -1.81
CA ASP A 30 -3.19 16.33 -1.42
C ASP A 30 -4.26 15.30 -1.03
N TYR A 31 -3.89 14.44 -0.07
CA TYR A 31 -4.73 13.37 0.43
C TYR A 31 -5.91 13.93 1.21
N GLN A 32 -7.11 13.54 0.80
CA GLN A 32 -8.34 13.92 1.47
C GLN A 32 -8.80 12.80 2.40
N LEU A 33 -9.17 13.17 3.63
CA LEU A 33 -9.77 12.22 4.57
C LEU A 33 -11.17 11.87 4.07
N THR A 34 -11.34 10.64 3.60
CA THR A 34 -12.55 10.16 2.93
C THR A 34 -13.24 9.11 3.78
N LYS A 35 -14.57 9.23 3.89
CA LYS A 35 -15.40 8.30 4.66
C LYS A 35 -15.94 7.19 3.78
N PHE A 36 -15.74 5.95 4.22
CA PHE A 36 -16.25 4.74 3.57
C PHE A 36 -17.18 3.98 4.52
N THR A 37 -18.22 3.35 4.00
CA THR A 37 -19.21 2.61 4.80
C THR A 37 -19.41 1.22 4.23
N PHE A 38 -19.23 0.21 5.08
CA PHE A 38 -19.39 -1.21 4.76
C PHE A 38 -20.24 -1.88 5.82
N GLY A 39 -21.52 -2.12 5.51
CA GLY A 39 -22.50 -2.55 6.51
C GLY A 39 -22.62 -1.50 7.63
N SER A 40 -22.38 -1.91 8.88
CA SER A 40 -22.36 -1.02 10.05
C SER A 40 -20.99 -0.37 10.31
N HIS A 41 -19.97 -0.66 9.49
CA HIS A 41 -18.61 -0.20 9.72
C HIS A 41 -18.35 1.08 8.94
N VAL A 42 -17.98 2.14 9.65
CA VAL A 42 -17.53 3.40 9.07
C VAL A 42 -16.02 3.48 9.22
N LEU A 43 -15.33 3.73 8.11
CA LEU A 43 -13.88 3.90 8.04
C LEU A 43 -13.58 5.30 7.51
N GLU A 44 -12.47 5.88 7.94
CA GLU A 44 -11.96 7.15 7.42
C GLU A 44 -10.52 6.94 6.99
N LEU A 45 -10.18 7.19 5.73
CA LEU A 45 -8.82 7.02 5.22
C LEU A 45 -8.38 8.24 4.43
N TYR A 46 -7.12 8.61 4.54
CA TYR A 46 -6.46 9.50 3.59
C TYR A 46 -6.30 8.77 2.26
N CYS A 47 -6.79 9.37 1.18
CA CYS A 47 -6.58 8.91 -0.20
C CYS A 47 -6.66 10.09 -1.17
N LEU A 48 -6.10 9.91 -2.37
CA LEU A 48 -6.35 10.84 -3.47
C LEU A 48 -7.80 10.70 -3.96
N GLN A 49 -8.32 11.76 -4.58
CA GLN A 49 -9.66 11.76 -5.21
C GLN A 49 -9.61 11.51 -6.72
N SER A 50 -8.44 11.60 -7.32
CA SER A 50 -8.22 11.40 -8.75
C SER A 50 -6.87 10.76 -9.00
N ALA A 51 -6.79 9.94 -10.06
CA ALA A 51 -5.56 9.25 -10.42
C ALA A 51 -4.46 10.24 -10.81
N SER A 52 -3.22 9.91 -10.45
CA SER A 52 -2.05 10.44 -11.12
C SER A 52 -1.95 9.87 -12.54
N THR A 53 -1.24 10.54 -13.43
CA THR A 53 -0.86 9.97 -14.74
C THR A 53 0.19 8.88 -14.63
N ASP A 54 0.79 8.72 -13.45
CA ASP A 54 1.75 7.66 -13.16
C ASP A 54 1.05 6.38 -12.67
N PHE A 55 1.28 5.27 -13.38
CA PHE A 55 0.68 3.98 -13.06
C PHE A 55 1.18 3.43 -11.72
N ASP A 56 2.41 3.77 -11.31
CA ASP A 56 3.00 3.25 -10.07
C ASP A 56 2.41 3.91 -8.82
N LEU A 57 1.70 5.04 -8.98
CA LEU A 57 1.05 5.79 -7.89
C LEU A 57 -0.46 5.52 -7.78
N THR A 58 -0.98 4.58 -8.57
CA THR A 58 -2.39 4.19 -8.54
C THR A 58 -2.84 3.65 -7.18
N GLY A 59 -1.92 3.12 -6.37
CA GLY A 59 -2.18 2.66 -5.01
C GLY A 59 -2.62 3.75 -4.03
N GLN A 60 -2.52 5.04 -4.39
CA GLN A 60 -3.00 6.16 -3.56
C GLN A 60 -4.52 6.40 -3.66
N LEU A 61 -5.21 5.66 -4.54
CA LEU A 61 -6.66 5.65 -4.70
C LEU A 61 -7.31 4.43 -4.03
N VAL A 62 -8.60 4.54 -3.77
CA VAL A 62 -9.45 3.38 -3.47
C VAL A 62 -10.07 2.87 -4.75
N TRP A 63 -9.74 1.63 -5.11
CA TRP A 63 -10.24 1.01 -6.33
C TRP A 63 -11.60 0.29 -6.12
N PRO A 64 -12.46 0.20 -7.15
CA PRO A 64 -13.80 -0.40 -7.02
C PRO A 64 -13.82 -1.85 -6.52
N GLY A 65 -12.84 -2.67 -6.88
CA GLY A 65 -12.71 -4.04 -6.41
C GLY A 65 -12.46 -4.13 -4.91
N ALA A 66 -11.69 -3.18 -4.33
CA ALA A 66 -11.54 -3.08 -2.88
C ALA A 66 -12.86 -2.72 -2.20
N MET A 67 -13.67 -1.84 -2.81
CA MET A 67 -15.02 -1.52 -2.31
C MET A 67 -15.95 -2.74 -2.34
N LEU A 68 -15.93 -3.53 -3.42
CA LEU A 68 -16.73 -4.75 -3.55
C LEU A 68 -16.31 -5.81 -2.54
N MET A 69 -14.99 -6.05 -2.40
CA MET A 69 -14.45 -7.01 -1.44
C MET A 69 -14.80 -6.61 -0.02
N ASN A 70 -14.70 -5.33 0.34
CA ASN A 70 -15.10 -4.84 1.66
C ASN A 70 -16.60 -4.97 1.91
N GLY A 71 -17.44 -4.77 0.89
CA GLY A 71 -18.85 -5.08 0.97
C GLY A 71 -19.09 -6.55 1.35
N TYR A 72 -18.42 -7.47 0.66
CA TYR A 72 -18.48 -8.90 0.94
C TYR A 72 -17.97 -9.25 2.36
N LEU A 73 -16.78 -8.78 2.71
CA LEU A 73 -16.14 -9.06 4.00
C LEU A 73 -16.96 -8.52 5.18
N SER A 74 -17.55 -7.33 5.04
CA SER A 74 -18.41 -6.75 6.08
C SER A 74 -19.68 -7.56 6.35
N GLY A 75 -20.17 -8.30 5.35
CA GLY A 75 -21.32 -9.20 5.47
C GLY A 75 -20.97 -10.62 5.91
N ASN A 76 -19.69 -11.01 5.87
CA ASN A 76 -19.19 -12.35 6.21
C ASN A 76 -18.02 -12.23 7.22
N ALA A 77 -18.14 -11.35 8.21
CA ALA A 77 -17.04 -11.01 9.12
C ALA A 77 -16.54 -12.19 9.98
N GLU A 78 -17.33 -13.25 10.11
CA GLU A 78 -16.96 -14.47 10.81
C GLU A 78 -15.70 -15.14 10.25
N ILE A 79 -15.42 -14.99 8.95
CA ILE A 79 -14.20 -15.54 8.32
C ILE A 79 -12.93 -14.81 8.75
N LEU A 80 -13.07 -13.60 9.33
CA LEU A 80 -11.97 -12.74 9.74
C LEU A 80 -11.66 -12.85 11.23
N GLN A 81 -12.55 -13.47 12.01
CA GLN A 81 -12.52 -13.41 13.46
C GLN A 81 -11.24 -14.05 14.01
N GLY A 82 -10.36 -13.22 14.59
CA GLY A 82 -9.10 -13.66 15.18
C GLY A 82 -8.00 -14.08 14.19
N CYS A 83 -8.20 -13.90 12.89
CA CYS A 83 -7.22 -14.24 11.86
C CYS A 83 -5.99 -13.32 11.88
N SER A 84 -4.84 -13.84 11.45
CA SER A 84 -3.70 -13.08 10.95
C SER A 84 -3.77 -12.97 9.44
N ILE A 85 -3.71 -11.75 8.93
CA ILE A 85 -3.88 -11.45 7.50
C ILE A 85 -2.61 -10.87 6.91
N LEU A 86 -2.28 -11.30 5.70
CA LEU A 86 -1.36 -10.62 4.79
C LEU A 86 -2.16 -10.04 3.62
N GLU A 87 -2.10 -8.74 3.43
CA GLU A 87 -2.73 -8.06 2.29
C GLU A 87 -1.66 -7.70 1.26
N LEU A 88 -1.87 -8.17 0.02
CA LEU A 88 -1.02 -7.91 -1.13
C LEU A 88 -1.56 -6.72 -1.92
N GLY A 89 -0.69 -5.78 -2.27
CA GLY A 89 -1.08 -4.57 -3.02
C GLY A 89 -2.14 -3.76 -2.26
N SER A 90 -1.84 -3.44 -0.99
CA SER A 90 -2.77 -2.79 -0.07
C SER A 90 -3.22 -1.41 -0.54
N GLY A 91 -2.44 -0.71 -1.36
CA GLY A 91 -2.71 0.68 -1.70
C GLY A 91 -2.84 1.52 -0.43
N VAL A 92 -3.94 2.25 -0.29
CA VAL A 92 -4.24 3.04 0.92
C VAL A 92 -4.63 2.20 2.14
N GLY A 93 -4.85 0.89 1.99
CA GLY A 93 -5.10 -0.06 3.09
C GLY A 93 -6.56 -0.20 3.51
N ILE A 94 -7.52 0.21 2.67
CA ILE A 94 -8.95 0.22 3.04
C ILE A 94 -9.48 -1.16 3.45
N THR A 95 -9.02 -2.23 2.81
CA THR A 95 -9.44 -3.59 3.12
C THR A 95 -8.80 -4.08 4.42
N GLY A 96 -7.48 -3.99 4.57
CA GLY A 96 -6.83 -4.39 5.81
C GLY A 96 -7.34 -3.61 7.03
N VAL A 97 -7.67 -2.31 6.87
CA VAL A 97 -8.29 -1.49 7.91
C VAL A 97 -9.69 -2.00 8.28
N LEU A 98 -10.53 -2.40 7.32
CA LEU A 98 -11.80 -3.06 7.63
C LEU A 98 -11.56 -4.35 8.43
N CYS A 99 -10.62 -5.19 7.95
CA CYS A 99 -10.31 -6.48 8.57
C CYS A 99 -9.77 -6.35 9.99
N SER A 100 -9.02 -5.29 10.28
CA SER A 100 -8.46 -4.99 11.61
C SER A 100 -9.50 -4.93 12.73
N LYS A 101 -10.78 -4.71 12.39
CA LYS A 101 -11.87 -4.69 13.38
C LYS A 101 -12.23 -6.08 13.92
N PHE A 102 -11.82 -7.13 13.22
CA PHE A 102 -12.17 -8.52 13.54
C PHE A 102 -10.93 -9.41 13.75
N CYS A 103 -9.81 -9.05 13.12
CA CYS A 103 -8.57 -9.82 13.10
C CYS A 103 -7.72 -9.56 14.36
N ARG A 104 -6.76 -10.46 14.63
CA ARG A 104 -5.70 -10.21 15.63
C ARG A 104 -4.53 -9.43 15.05
N LYS A 105 -4.28 -9.57 13.75
CA LYS A 105 -3.11 -9.02 13.06
C LYS A 105 -3.40 -8.78 11.59
N VAL A 106 -2.90 -7.67 11.05
CA VAL A 106 -2.96 -7.36 9.61
C VAL A 106 -1.61 -6.79 9.19
N ILE A 107 -0.96 -7.47 8.25
CA ILE A 107 0.24 -7.00 7.57
C ILE A 107 -0.17 -6.50 6.20
N PHE A 108 0.03 -5.21 5.98
CA PHE A 108 -0.26 -4.52 4.75
C PHE A 108 0.99 -4.49 3.90
N THR A 109 0.88 -4.79 2.61
CA THR A 109 2.05 -4.79 1.73
C THR A 109 1.81 -4.07 0.43
N ASP A 110 2.80 -3.27 0.03
CA ASP A 110 2.88 -2.65 -1.28
C ASP A 110 4.36 -2.52 -1.70
N HIS A 111 4.60 -2.36 -3.00
CA HIS A 111 5.94 -2.23 -3.55
C HIS A 111 6.41 -0.77 -3.58
N ASN A 112 5.48 0.17 -3.75
CA ASN A 112 5.79 1.57 -4.01
C ASN A 112 5.97 2.36 -2.70
N ASP A 113 7.11 3.04 -2.54
CA ASP A 113 7.44 3.74 -1.30
C ASP A 113 6.49 4.93 -1.01
N GLU A 114 5.98 5.62 -2.04
CA GLU A 114 4.98 6.68 -1.85
C GLU A 114 3.63 6.11 -1.38
N VAL A 115 3.22 4.96 -1.92
CA VAL A 115 2.03 4.24 -1.45
C VAL A 115 2.21 3.77 -0.01
N LEU A 116 3.40 3.25 0.34
CA LEU A 116 3.72 2.87 1.72
C LEU A 116 3.66 4.06 2.70
N LYS A 117 3.99 5.29 2.27
CA LYS A 117 3.88 6.49 3.12
C LYS A 117 2.42 6.76 3.51
N ILE A 118 1.49 6.80 2.54
CA ILE A 118 0.07 7.03 2.83
C ILE A 118 -0.54 5.86 3.61
N LEU A 119 -0.15 4.63 3.28
CA LEU A 119 -0.58 3.44 4.00
C LEU A 119 -0.22 3.49 5.49
N LYS A 120 1.03 3.86 5.81
CA LYS A 120 1.48 4.06 7.20
C LYS A 120 0.67 5.13 7.92
N LYS A 121 0.37 6.25 7.25
CA LYS A 121 -0.49 7.32 7.79
C LYS A 121 -1.90 6.81 8.12
N ASN A 122 -2.47 5.95 7.27
CA ASN A 122 -3.77 5.34 7.51
C ASN A 122 -3.73 4.28 8.62
N ILE A 123 -2.63 3.52 8.75
CA ILE A 123 -2.43 2.59 9.86
C ILE A 123 -2.38 3.37 11.18
N GLU A 124 -1.61 4.45 11.27
CA GLU A 124 -1.52 5.31 12.45
C GLU A 124 -2.89 5.88 12.87
N LEU A 125 -3.70 6.30 11.88
CA LEU A 125 -5.07 6.79 12.12
C LEU A 125 -5.96 5.75 12.83
N HIS A 126 -5.73 4.45 12.61
CA HIS A 126 -6.55 3.38 13.18
C HIS A 126 -5.88 2.61 14.34
N GLY A 127 -4.55 2.66 14.45
CA GLY A 127 -3.76 1.95 15.46
C GLY A 127 -4.00 2.42 16.89
N HIS A 128 -4.54 3.62 17.07
CA HIS A 128 -4.81 4.23 18.38
C HIS A 128 -6.28 4.12 18.84
N SER A 129 -7.09 3.26 18.21
CA SER A 129 -8.51 3.14 18.54
C SER A 129 -8.71 2.72 20.01
N CYS A 130 -9.17 3.64 20.86
CA CYS A 130 -9.54 3.43 22.27
C CYS A 130 -10.87 2.68 22.41
N GLY A 131 -11.00 1.52 21.76
CA GLY A 131 -12.15 0.63 21.91
C GLY A 131 -12.00 -0.33 23.10
N PRO A 132 -13.11 -0.93 23.57
CA PRO A 132 -13.07 -1.96 24.63
C PRO A 132 -12.45 -3.30 24.17
N ASN A 133 -12.26 -3.49 22.86
CA ASN A 133 -11.62 -4.67 22.29
C ASN A 133 -10.13 -4.43 22.07
N PRO A 134 -9.27 -5.46 22.21
CA PRO A 134 -7.87 -5.33 21.85
C PRO A 134 -7.74 -4.93 20.39
N SER A 135 -6.99 -3.85 20.13
CA SER A 135 -6.65 -3.41 18.79
C SER A 135 -5.83 -4.49 18.08
N ALA A 136 -6.16 -4.78 16.82
CA ALA A 136 -5.34 -5.64 16.00
C ALA A 136 -3.91 -5.07 15.86
N GLU A 137 -2.92 -5.95 15.76
CA GLU A 137 -1.56 -5.56 15.40
C GLU A 137 -1.53 -5.18 13.92
N LEU A 138 -1.16 -3.93 13.62
CA LEU A 138 -1.12 -3.39 12.26
C LEU A 138 0.30 -3.01 11.88
N GLU A 139 0.74 -3.43 10.70
CA GLU A 139 2.07 -3.11 10.19
C GLU A 139 2.07 -3.00 8.66
N ALA A 140 2.76 -1.99 8.13
CA ALA A 140 3.06 -1.89 6.72
C ALA A 140 4.47 -2.43 6.44
N ALA A 141 4.59 -3.28 5.42
CA ALA A 141 5.86 -3.83 4.94
C ALA A 141 5.99 -3.65 3.42
N LYS A 142 7.23 -3.47 2.95
CA LYS A 142 7.50 -3.41 1.51
C LYS A 142 7.45 -4.81 0.92
N LEU A 143 6.69 -5.00 -0.15
CA LEU A 143 6.68 -6.24 -0.91
C LEU A 143 6.52 -5.95 -2.40
N GLU A 144 7.60 -6.19 -3.13
CA GLU A 144 7.58 -6.28 -4.58
C GLU A 144 7.34 -7.74 -4.97
N TRP A 145 6.30 -8.01 -5.77
CA TRP A 145 5.97 -9.39 -6.11
C TRP A 145 7.09 -10.05 -6.92
N GLY A 146 7.48 -11.25 -6.50
CA GLY A 146 8.62 -11.96 -7.07
C GLY A 146 9.96 -11.63 -6.39
N ASN A 147 10.03 -10.60 -5.55
CA ASN A 147 11.22 -10.29 -4.77
C ASN A 147 11.31 -11.21 -3.53
N SER A 148 12.29 -12.12 -3.56
CA SER A 148 12.47 -13.14 -2.51
C SER A 148 13.05 -12.57 -1.21
N ASP A 149 13.80 -11.47 -1.27
CA ASP A 149 14.39 -10.84 -0.10
C ASP A 149 13.30 -10.14 0.72
N HIS A 150 12.45 -9.34 0.07
CA HIS A 150 11.28 -8.70 0.71
C HIS A 150 10.36 -9.74 1.36
N LEU A 151 10.04 -10.81 0.63
CA LEU A 151 9.22 -11.90 1.17
C LEU A 151 9.92 -12.60 2.36
N GLY A 152 11.23 -12.82 2.26
CA GLY A 152 12.03 -13.43 3.32
C GLY A 152 12.00 -12.63 4.62
N GLU A 153 12.10 -11.30 4.54
CA GLU A 153 12.01 -10.42 5.71
C GLU A 153 10.65 -10.52 6.41
N ILE A 154 9.55 -10.48 5.64
CA ILE A 154 8.18 -10.62 6.15
C ILE A 154 8.00 -11.97 6.86
N LEU A 155 8.44 -13.07 6.23
CA LEU A 155 8.29 -14.41 6.78
C LEU A 155 9.19 -14.66 8.00
N GLN A 156 10.38 -14.05 8.04
CA GLN A 156 11.24 -14.11 9.23
C GLN A 156 10.62 -13.39 10.43
N LYS A 157 9.99 -12.24 10.20
CA LYS A 157 9.31 -11.47 11.24
C LYS A 157 7.98 -12.10 11.67
N HIS A 158 7.31 -12.83 10.78
CA HIS A 158 6.01 -13.46 11.00
C HIS A 158 6.07 -14.97 10.73
N ASN A 159 6.90 -15.67 11.52
CA ASN A 159 7.19 -17.09 11.37
C ASN A 159 5.98 -18.03 11.64
N ASP A 160 4.94 -17.53 12.32
CA ASP A 160 3.67 -18.24 12.54
C ASP A 160 2.78 -18.28 11.28
N GLY A 161 3.15 -17.54 10.23
CA GLY A 161 2.40 -17.46 8.97
C GLY A 161 1.13 -16.61 9.05
N PHE A 162 0.27 -16.79 8.03
CA PHE A 162 -0.97 -16.05 7.87
C PHE A 162 -2.15 -17.00 7.65
N ASP A 163 -3.27 -16.71 8.30
CA ASP A 163 -4.51 -17.48 8.17
C ASP A 163 -5.23 -17.13 6.85
N LEU A 164 -5.08 -15.88 6.39
CA LEU A 164 -5.69 -15.37 5.17
C LEU A 164 -4.71 -14.49 4.39
N ILE A 165 -4.73 -14.63 3.06
CA ILE A 165 -4.05 -13.72 2.13
C ILE A 165 -5.11 -13.01 1.30
N LEU A 166 -5.08 -11.68 1.29
CA LEU A 166 -6.02 -10.83 0.58
C LEU A 166 -5.33 -10.04 -0.53
N GLY A 167 -6.10 -9.65 -1.53
CA GLY A 167 -5.67 -8.73 -2.58
C GLY A 167 -6.86 -8.32 -3.44
N ALA A 168 -7.07 -7.03 -3.62
CA ALA A 168 -8.15 -6.48 -4.44
C ALA A 168 -7.61 -5.59 -5.55
N ASP A 169 -8.12 -5.77 -6.77
CA ASP A 169 -7.67 -5.08 -7.97
C ASP A 169 -6.16 -5.17 -8.24
N ILE A 170 -5.53 -6.24 -7.75
CA ILE A 170 -4.10 -6.53 -7.93
C ILE A 170 -3.78 -7.26 -9.24
N TYR A 171 -4.80 -7.80 -9.92
CA TYR A 171 -4.63 -8.43 -11.23
C TYR A 171 -5.15 -7.50 -12.31
N ILE A 172 -4.23 -6.80 -12.99
CA ILE A 172 -4.54 -5.98 -14.15
C ILE A 172 -4.06 -6.72 -15.41
N LEU A 173 -4.97 -6.96 -16.35
CA LEU A 173 -4.63 -7.51 -17.66
C LEU A 173 -3.83 -6.46 -18.43
N MET A 174 -2.49 -6.54 -18.37
CA MET A 174 -1.67 -5.86 -19.34
C MET A 174 -1.85 -6.61 -20.67
N PHE A 175 -2.56 -5.99 -21.62
CA PHE A 175 -2.46 -6.39 -23.02
C PHE A 175 -1.03 -6.06 -23.47
N ALA A 176 -0.10 -6.98 -23.24
CA ALA A 176 1.17 -6.96 -23.95
C ALA A 176 0.84 -7.14 -25.43
N ASN A 177 0.85 -6.04 -26.18
CA ASN A 177 0.79 -6.06 -27.63
C ASN A 177 2.04 -6.80 -28.14
N ASN A 178 1.97 -8.12 -28.23
CA ASN A 178 2.85 -8.92 -29.09
C ASN A 178 2.41 -8.76 -30.56
N PHE A 179 2.26 -7.52 -31.02
CA PHE A 179 2.02 -7.24 -32.43
C PHE A 179 3.33 -6.79 -33.08
N PHE A 180 3.76 -7.61 -34.06
CA PHE A 180 4.91 -7.48 -34.96
C PHE A 180 6.26 -8.05 -34.49
N SER A 181 6.38 -9.38 -34.64
CA SER A 181 7.58 -9.96 -35.24
C SER A 181 7.20 -11.24 -35.99
N SER A 182 6.64 -11.09 -37.19
CA SER A 182 6.64 -12.13 -38.23
C SER A 182 6.21 -11.49 -39.56
N THR A 183 7.18 -10.92 -40.28
CA THR A 183 7.37 -11.06 -41.74
C THR A 183 8.78 -10.61 -42.08
#